data_AF-A0A317CJX8-F1
#
_entry.id   AF-A0A317CJX8-F1
#
_cell.length_a   1.000
_cell.length_b   1.000
_cell.length_c   1.000
_cell.angle_alpha   90.00
_cell.angle_beta   90.00
_cell.angle_gamma   90.00
#
_symmetry.space_group_name_H-M   'P 1'
#
loop_
_entity.id
_entity.type
_entity.pdbx_description
1 polymer ?
#
loop_
_entity_poly.entity_id
_entity_poly.type
_entity_poly.pdbx_seq_one_letter_code
_entity_poly.pdbx_strand_id
1 'polypeptide(L)'
;MASPTILGMIYGFFTNARTTPVVLIVLLSVISFYTSFDGLVRFSFANPEDASWIGICVLGLVVFCIQLVLVYSLRKMALSRRLLVKGRWLPLYILMMCISVFFSYGFYYKLLRAEGYAQENFTAQLKQVRDGAQNYLLSFEAVERGSKQLRLYSERRAREEENFGGSCGDGSSPGKGPRRTFRNNEAMVFSAIASGIEPLGAKVKADIAELQNIIENYRPNTQDVVSLQSQVNGIINTINLNRNAPVLQESSRVIEQRVGDKRQSIVPTATGNIACPDTTITLNGNAMLNSIEGLPFMEDVQLFNPFDQRNVLNRAMDVIRSIPSLLVAWWNNEDVTALMEQGKDSTNRDDYIPLMLGALVDFVLLIVGLADGYISRRRNWMSKDFEGEYFSAEDAEKLRGITDMKHFASNVQPYLHDSLGQHFFVIPSSPVHGNRMASEMLELFEVLSSERIRPAMLRQVPYSWIPRGVKTEVYSILGDDAEHLTYNVYRMSATQWDELKQALSVAVFTAATVEEEAIEESEEPCTWPY
;
A
#
# COMPACT_ATOMS: atom_id res chain seq x y z
N MET A 1 -8.81 20.28 -43.43
CA MET A 1 -8.13 19.11 -42.83
C MET A 1 -7.78 19.49 -41.40
N ALA A 2 -8.62 19.11 -40.44
CA ALA A 2 -8.38 19.41 -39.03
C ALA A 2 -7.52 18.28 -38.44
N SER A 3 -6.36 18.64 -37.90
CA SER A 3 -5.47 17.76 -37.16
C SER A 3 -6.20 17.19 -35.93
N PRO A 4 -6.22 15.87 -35.70
CA PRO A 4 -6.87 15.30 -34.53
C PRO A 4 -6.09 15.69 -33.28
N THR A 5 -6.73 16.45 -32.38
CA THR A 5 -6.20 16.75 -31.04
C THR A 5 -5.99 15.46 -30.25
N ILE A 6 -4.87 15.35 -29.54
CA ILE A 6 -4.50 14.20 -28.68
C ILE A 6 -5.67 13.78 -27.76
N LEU A 7 -6.43 14.74 -27.25
CA LEU A 7 -7.61 14.50 -26.41
C LEU A 7 -8.75 13.76 -27.14
N GLY A 8 -8.97 14.07 -28.42
CA GLY A 8 -9.97 13.37 -29.27
C GLY A 8 -9.52 11.98 -29.68
N MET A 9 -8.19 11.77 -29.78
CA MET A 9 -7.60 10.45 -30.02
C MET A 9 -7.71 9.58 -28.75
N ILE A 10 -7.49 10.15 -27.57
CA ILE A 10 -7.69 9.48 -26.26
C ILE A 10 -9.18 9.16 -26.04
N TYR A 11 -10.08 10.11 -26.30
CA TYR A 11 -11.52 9.88 -26.15
C TYR A 11 -12.04 8.81 -27.11
N GLY A 12 -11.67 8.87 -28.40
CA GLY A 12 -12.00 7.83 -29.39
C GLY A 12 -11.39 6.44 -29.08
N PHE A 13 -10.26 6.42 -28.35
CA PHE A 13 -9.59 5.19 -27.89
C PHE A 13 -10.25 4.58 -26.66
N PHE A 14 -10.82 5.38 -25.75
CA PHE A 14 -11.59 4.90 -24.60
C PHE A 14 -13.05 4.54 -24.94
N THR A 15 -13.61 5.06 -26.05
CA THR A 15 -14.97 4.69 -26.50
C THR A 15 -15.02 3.41 -27.33
N ASN A 16 -13.87 2.87 -27.76
CA ASN A 16 -13.81 1.62 -28.50
C ASN A 16 -13.92 0.43 -27.53
N ALA A 17 -15.05 -0.28 -27.56
CA ALA A 17 -15.34 -1.44 -26.71
C ALA A 17 -14.27 -2.55 -26.74
N ARG A 18 -13.38 -2.55 -27.75
CA ARG A 18 -12.28 -3.50 -27.93
C ARG A 18 -10.95 -3.07 -27.29
N THR A 19 -10.72 -1.77 -27.05
CA THR A 19 -9.44 -1.24 -26.53
C THR A 19 -9.50 -0.91 -25.04
N THR A 20 -10.65 -0.48 -24.53
CA THR A 20 -10.85 -0.17 -23.09
C THR A 20 -10.41 -1.27 -22.12
N PRO A 21 -10.82 -2.55 -22.28
CA PRO A 21 -10.44 -3.59 -21.32
C PRO A 21 -8.93 -3.88 -21.35
N VAL A 22 -8.32 -3.92 -22.54
CA VAL A 22 -6.87 -4.15 -22.69
C VAL A 22 -6.06 -3.04 -22.02
N VAL A 23 -6.46 -1.78 -22.20
CA VAL A 23 -5.81 -0.62 -21.58
C VAL A 23 -5.92 -0.67 -20.06
N LEU A 24 -7.10 -1.05 -19.55
CA LEU A 24 -7.32 -1.16 -18.12
C LEU A 24 -6.52 -2.29 -17.49
N ILE A 25 -6.39 -3.44 -18.18
CA ILE A 25 -5.50 -4.54 -17.77
C ILE A 25 -4.05 -4.07 -17.72
N VAL A 26 -3.56 -3.36 -18.73
CA VAL A 26 -2.19 -2.82 -18.75
C VAL A 26 -1.97 -1.83 -17.61
N LEU A 27 -2.89 -0.88 -17.42
CA LEU A 27 -2.80 0.15 -16.39
C LEU A 27 -2.80 -0.45 -14.98
N LEU A 28 -3.75 -1.33 -14.68
CA LEU A 28 -3.80 -2.00 -13.38
C LEU A 28 -2.59 -2.92 -13.17
N SER A 29 -2.07 -3.53 -14.24
CA SER A 29 -0.86 -4.34 -14.17
C SER A 29 0.38 -3.52 -13.83
N VAL A 30 0.49 -2.29 -14.36
CA VAL A 30 1.55 -1.34 -14.01
C VAL A 30 1.43 -0.88 -12.56
N ILE A 31 0.22 -0.59 -12.09
CA ILE A 31 -0.04 -0.21 -10.69
C ILE A 31 0.35 -1.37 -9.75
N SER A 32 -0.16 -2.57 -10.02
CA SER A 32 0.15 -3.79 -9.25
C SER A 32 1.66 -4.06 -9.23
N PHE A 33 2.34 -3.96 -10.38
CA PHE A 33 3.80 -4.07 -10.47
C PHE A 33 4.52 -3.04 -9.59
N TYR A 34 4.15 -1.76 -9.68
CA TYR A 34 4.80 -0.70 -8.90
C TYR A 34 4.61 -0.90 -7.39
N THR A 35 3.38 -1.19 -6.95
CA THR A 35 3.08 -1.38 -5.53
C THR A 35 3.77 -2.61 -4.95
N SER A 36 3.81 -3.70 -5.70
CA SER A 36 4.48 -4.94 -5.29
C SER A 36 6.00 -4.81 -5.34
N PHE A 37 6.54 -4.04 -6.29
CA PHE A 37 7.96 -3.74 -6.37
C PHE A 37 8.45 -2.87 -5.20
N ASP A 38 7.80 -1.74 -4.93
CA ASP A 38 8.18 -0.88 -3.80
C ASP A 38 8.08 -1.64 -2.47
N GLY A 39 7.01 -2.43 -2.30
CA GLY A 39 6.86 -3.30 -1.14
C GLY A 39 7.94 -4.37 -1.00
N LEU A 40 8.33 -5.04 -2.10
CA LEU A 40 9.40 -6.04 -2.09
C LEU A 40 10.79 -5.44 -1.84
N VAL A 41 11.06 -4.25 -2.37
CA VAL A 41 12.33 -3.54 -2.12
C VAL A 41 12.46 -3.21 -0.63
N ARG A 42 11.38 -2.72 -0.01
CA ARG A 42 11.32 -2.49 1.45
C ARG A 42 11.43 -3.77 2.27
N PHE A 43 10.93 -4.89 1.75
CA PHE A 43 11.10 -6.20 2.38
C PHE A 43 12.57 -6.63 2.40
N SER A 44 13.29 -6.38 1.30
CA SER A 44 14.66 -6.87 1.14
C SER A 44 15.73 -5.98 1.78
N PHE A 45 15.47 -4.67 1.91
CA PHE A 45 16.44 -3.70 2.41
C PHE A 45 15.84 -2.85 3.53
N ALA A 46 16.46 -2.91 4.73
CA ALA A 46 16.07 -2.12 5.90
C ALA A 46 16.22 -0.60 5.67
N ASN A 47 17.15 -0.20 4.81
CA ASN A 47 17.27 1.16 4.29
C ASN A 47 17.31 1.07 2.76
N PRO A 48 16.35 1.67 2.03
CA PRO A 48 16.34 1.63 0.57
C PRO A 48 17.54 2.36 -0.05
N GLU A 49 18.23 3.22 0.70
CA GLU A 49 19.40 3.98 0.27
C GLU A 49 20.70 3.16 0.28
N ASP A 50 20.77 2.11 1.11
CA ASP A 50 21.92 1.20 1.20
C ASP A 50 21.86 0.07 0.14
N ALA A 51 20.80 0.04 -0.68
CA ALA A 51 20.55 -1.03 -1.63
C ALA A 51 21.43 -0.89 -2.88
N SER A 52 22.21 -1.93 -3.19
CA SER A 52 22.93 -2.01 -4.46
C SER A 52 21.94 -1.98 -5.63
N TRP A 53 22.27 -1.24 -6.69
CA TRP A 53 21.39 -1.09 -7.86
C TRP A 53 21.11 -2.45 -8.54
N ILE A 54 22.08 -3.37 -8.47
CA ILE A 54 21.94 -4.75 -8.96
C ILE A 54 20.85 -5.48 -8.18
N GLY A 55 20.83 -5.36 -6.84
CA GLY A 55 19.80 -5.96 -6.00
C GLY A 55 18.40 -5.44 -6.34
N ILE A 56 18.26 -4.14 -6.53
CA ILE A 56 16.99 -3.52 -6.93
C ILE A 56 16.51 -4.05 -8.29
N CYS A 57 17.40 -4.14 -9.28
CA CYS A 57 17.07 -4.69 -10.60
C CYS A 57 16.64 -6.16 -10.54
N VAL A 58 17.32 -6.99 -9.74
CA VAL A 58 16.97 -8.40 -9.57
C VAL A 58 15.58 -8.54 -8.93
N LEU A 59 15.28 -7.76 -7.88
CA LEU A 59 13.96 -7.76 -7.25
C LEU A 59 12.87 -7.28 -8.22
N GLY A 60 13.15 -6.24 -9.01
CA GLY A 60 12.25 -5.76 -10.06
C GLY A 60 11.94 -6.85 -11.10
N LEU A 61 12.96 -7.62 -11.50
CA LEU A 61 12.79 -8.73 -12.44
C LEU A 61 11.93 -9.86 -11.83
N VAL A 62 12.08 -10.15 -10.53
CA VAL A 62 11.24 -11.14 -9.84
C VAL A 62 9.77 -10.72 -9.85
N VAL A 63 9.46 -9.47 -9.47
CA VAL A 63 8.09 -8.95 -9.49
C VAL A 63 7.53 -8.91 -10.91
N PHE A 64 8.36 -8.57 -11.90
CA PHE A 64 7.96 -8.58 -13.30
C PHE A 64 7.57 -9.99 -13.78
N CYS A 65 8.33 -11.02 -13.39
CA CYS A 65 8.01 -12.40 -13.69
C CYS A 65 6.68 -12.84 -13.03
N ILE A 66 6.45 -12.47 -11.77
CA ILE A 66 5.17 -12.75 -11.07
C ILE A 66 4.02 -12.09 -11.83
N GLN A 67 4.19 -10.83 -12.23
CA GLN A 67 3.16 -10.07 -12.96
C GLN A 67 2.87 -10.65 -14.34
N LEU A 68 3.90 -11.11 -15.06
CA LEU A 68 3.73 -11.82 -16.32
C LEU A 68 2.94 -13.11 -16.14
N VAL A 69 3.20 -13.88 -15.07
CA VAL A 69 2.44 -15.11 -14.78
C VAL A 69 0.98 -14.79 -14.42
N LEU A 70 0.71 -13.72 -13.68
CA LEU A 70 -0.65 -13.24 -13.40
C LEU A 70 -1.42 -12.90 -14.68
N VAL A 71 -0.86 -12.06 -15.54
CA VAL A 71 -1.50 -11.67 -16.81
C VAL A 71 -1.63 -12.88 -17.75
N TYR A 72 -0.64 -13.77 -17.80
CA TYR A 72 -0.68 -14.96 -18.64
C TYR A 72 -1.74 -15.96 -18.20
N SER A 73 -1.83 -16.24 -16.90
CA SER A 73 -2.86 -17.15 -16.35
C SER A 73 -4.26 -16.56 -16.56
N LEU A 74 -4.43 -15.25 -16.39
CA LEU A 74 -5.66 -14.54 -16.69
C LEU A 74 -6.03 -14.64 -18.18
N ARG A 75 -5.09 -14.42 -19.09
CA ARG A 75 -5.33 -14.57 -20.54
C ARG A 75 -5.74 -16.00 -20.88
N LYS A 76 -5.11 -17.01 -20.29
CA LYS A 76 -5.49 -18.42 -20.51
C LYS A 76 -6.86 -18.76 -19.96
N MET A 77 -7.26 -18.20 -18.82
CA MET A 77 -8.62 -18.34 -18.27
C MET A 77 -9.67 -17.61 -19.12
N ALA A 78 -9.34 -16.42 -19.59
CA ALA A 78 -10.19 -15.58 -20.44
C ALA A 78 -10.47 -16.20 -21.81
N LEU A 79 -9.50 -16.94 -22.40
CA LEU A 79 -9.65 -17.60 -23.70
C LEU A 79 -10.24 -19.01 -23.61
N SER A 80 -10.05 -19.74 -22.52
CA SER A 80 -10.46 -21.15 -22.47
C SER A 80 -11.98 -21.34 -22.31
N ARG A 81 -12.61 -22.16 -23.16
CA ARG A 81 -14.06 -22.49 -23.09
C ARG A 81 -14.37 -23.50 -21.97
N ARG A 82 -13.46 -24.45 -21.70
CA ARG A 82 -13.68 -25.55 -20.75
C ARG A 82 -13.54 -25.05 -19.31
N LEU A 83 -14.60 -25.23 -18.52
CA LEU A 83 -14.60 -24.92 -17.08
C LEU A 83 -13.47 -25.65 -16.32
N LEU A 84 -13.13 -26.88 -16.74
CA LEU A 84 -12.02 -27.64 -16.15
C LEU A 84 -10.66 -26.97 -16.35
N VAL A 85 -10.41 -26.36 -17.51
CA VAL A 85 -9.15 -25.66 -17.77
C VAL A 85 -9.11 -24.35 -16.98
N LYS A 86 -10.25 -23.64 -16.87
CA LYS A 86 -10.37 -22.48 -15.97
C LYS A 86 -10.09 -22.86 -14.52
N GLY A 87 -10.68 -23.96 -14.05
CA GLY A 87 -10.46 -24.50 -12.71
C GLY A 87 -9.01 -24.91 -12.43
N ARG A 88 -8.23 -25.28 -13.46
CA ARG A 88 -6.80 -25.58 -13.30
C ARG A 88 -5.92 -24.34 -13.18
N TRP A 89 -6.25 -23.26 -13.90
CA TRP A 89 -5.48 -22.00 -13.88
C TRP A 89 -5.87 -21.07 -12.73
N LEU A 90 -7.08 -21.22 -12.19
CA LEU A 90 -7.57 -20.41 -11.07
C LEU A 90 -6.71 -20.54 -9.79
N PRO A 91 -6.31 -21.73 -9.32
CA PRO A 91 -5.42 -21.86 -8.15
C PRO A 91 -4.07 -21.18 -8.35
N LEU A 92 -3.49 -21.27 -9.55
CA LEU A 92 -2.23 -20.60 -9.87
C LEU A 92 -2.39 -19.07 -9.83
N TYR A 93 -3.50 -18.56 -10.36
CA TYR A 93 -3.81 -17.13 -10.30
C TYR A 93 -3.98 -16.65 -8.86
N ILE A 94 -4.77 -17.36 -8.05
CA ILE A 94 -4.99 -17.03 -6.63
C ILE A 94 -3.66 -17.06 -5.86
N LEU A 95 -2.81 -18.07 -6.09
CA LEU A 95 -1.49 -18.14 -5.45
C LEU A 95 -0.63 -16.92 -5.79
N MET A 96 -0.55 -16.56 -7.07
CA MET A 96 0.25 -15.41 -7.51
C MET A 96 -0.33 -14.08 -7.03
N MET A 97 -1.66 -13.97 -6.97
CA MET A 97 -2.37 -12.84 -6.39
C MET A 97 -2.03 -12.70 -4.90
N CYS A 98 -2.10 -13.77 -4.11
CA CYS A 98 -1.73 -13.72 -2.69
C CYS A 98 -0.29 -13.23 -2.47
N ILE A 99 0.65 -13.67 -3.32
CA ILE A 99 2.06 -13.21 -3.27
C ILE A 99 2.17 -11.73 -3.65
N SER A 100 1.46 -11.28 -4.69
CA SER A 100 1.41 -9.87 -5.08
C SER A 100 0.84 -8.99 -3.97
N VAL A 101 -0.30 -9.38 -3.40
CA VAL A 101 -0.95 -8.67 -2.29
C VAL A 101 -0.01 -8.60 -1.07
N PHE A 102 0.69 -9.69 -0.73
CA PHE A 102 1.68 -9.73 0.34
C PHE A 102 2.74 -8.65 0.16
N PHE A 103 3.33 -8.52 -1.04
CA PHE A 103 4.34 -7.50 -1.27
C PHE A 103 3.74 -6.09 -1.31
N SER A 104 2.58 -5.90 -1.97
CA SER A 104 1.90 -4.60 -2.02
C SER A 104 1.48 -4.06 -0.64
N TYR A 105 1.30 -4.92 0.36
CA TYR A 105 1.01 -4.54 1.74
C TYR A 105 2.02 -3.52 2.28
N GLY A 106 3.32 -3.75 2.04
CA GLY A 106 4.37 -2.86 2.54
C GLY A 106 4.25 -1.43 2.01
N PHE A 107 3.81 -1.28 0.76
CA PHE A 107 3.54 0.02 0.14
C PHE A 107 2.33 0.71 0.77
N TYR A 108 1.17 0.04 0.79
CA TYR A 108 -0.07 0.63 1.29
C TYR A 108 -0.05 0.88 2.79
N TYR A 109 0.61 0.01 3.56
CA TYR A 109 0.76 0.16 4.99
C TYR A 109 1.55 1.43 5.33
N LYS A 110 2.63 1.72 4.58
CA LYS A 110 3.35 2.98 4.75
C LYS A 110 2.49 4.18 4.37
N LEU A 111 1.82 4.12 3.22
CA LEU A 111 0.99 5.24 2.74
C LEU A 111 -0.10 5.63 3.75
N LEU A 112 -0.77 4.63 4.34
CA LEU A 112 -1.87 4.86 5.28
C LEU A 112 -1.38 5.20 6.70
N ARG A 113 -0.28 4.59 7.17
CA ARG A 113 0.23 4.81 8.53
C ARG A 113 1.12 6.04 8.67
N ALA A 114 1.78 6.47 7.59
CA ALA A 114 2.64 7.64 7.61
C ALA A 114 1.90 8.95 7.88
N GLU A 115 0.61 9.05 7.56
CA GLU A 115 -0.11 10.32 7.64
C GLU A 115 -1.07 10.43 8.84
N GLY A 116 -1.85 9.40 9.17
CA GLY A 116 -2.88 9.50 10.22
C GLY A 116 -2.40 9.14 11.63
N TYR A 117 -1.95 7.90 11.81
CA TYR A 117 -1.74 7.30 13.14
C TYR A 117 -0.43 7.72 13.80
N ALA A 118 0.61 7.97 13.01
CA ALA A 118 1.90 8.44 13.50
C ALA A 118 1.78 9.85 14.10
N GLN A 119 1.00 10.73 13.46
CA GLN A 119 0.86 12.12 13.89
C GLN A 119 0.03 12.25 15.17
N GLU A 120 -1.06 11.50 15.32
CA GLU A 120 -1.89 11.52 16.53
C GLU A 120 -1.15 10.97 17.76
N ASN A 121 -0.49 9.82 17.66
CA ASN A 121 0.26 9.28 18.80
C ASN A 121 1.49 10.12 19.15
N PHE A 122 2.18 10.63 18.14
CA PHE A 122 3.33 11.50 18.36
C PHE A 122 2.93 12.82 19.04
N THR A 123 1.82 13.44 18.62
CA THR A 123 1.31 14.66 19.26
C THR A 123 0.79 14.39 20.68
N ALA A 124 0.15 13.24 20.93
CA ALA A 124 -0.28 12.83 22.26
C ALA A 124 0.92 12.63 23.22
N GLN A 125 1.97 11.94 22.76
CA GLN A 125 3.20 11.73 23.53
C GLN A 125 3.90 13.06 23.84
N LEU A 126 4.05 13.95 22.85
CA LEU A 126 4.63 15.28 23.07
C LEU A 126 3.81 16.12 24.06
N LYS A 127 2.48 16.01 24.01
CA LYS A 127 1.60 16.68 24.97
C LYS A 127 1.82 16.16 26.39
N GLN A 128 1.95 14.85 26.57
CA GLN A 128 2.23 14.24 27.88
C GLN A 128 3.56 14.76 28.46
N VAL A 129 4.60 14.90 27.64
CA VAL A 129 5.89 15.47 28.06
C VAL A 129 5.74 16.92 28.49
N ARG A 130 5.04 17.73 27.68
CA ARG A 130 4.78 19.14 27.99
C ARG A 130 4.02 19.29 29.31
N ASP A 131 2.95 18.52 29.49
CA ASP A 131 2.12 18.55 30.69
C ASP A 131 2.91 18.07 31.93
N GLY A 132 3.73 17.02 31.77
CA GLY A 132 4.65 16.53 32.81
C GLY A 132 5.70 17.56 33.22
N ALA A 133 6.33 18.22 32.26
CA ALA A 133 7.30 19.28 32.51
C ALA A 133 6.66 20.49 33.22
N GLN A 134 5.46 20.90 32.80
CA GLN A 134 4.73 21.98 33.45
C GLN A 134 4.36 21.62 34.90
N ASN A 135 3.94 20.37 35.16
CA ASN A 135 3.65 19.90 36.50
C ASN A 135 4.90 19.86 37.41
N TYR A 136 6.04 19.43 36.86
CA TYR A 136 7.32 19.48 37.58
C TYR A 136 7.70 20.91 37.94
N LEU A 137 7.59 21.86 37.00
CA LEU A 137 7.87 23.28 37.25
C LEU A 137 7.03 23.83 38.40
N LEU A 138 5.71 23.63 38.36
CA LEU A 138 4.79 24.11 39.39
C LEU A 138 5.08 23.51 40.77
N SER A 139 5.44 22.23 40.80
CA SER A 139 5.82 21.52 42.04
C SER A 139 7.14 22.06 42.60
N PHE A 140 8.12 22.33 41.75
CA PHE A 140 9.40 22.92 42.17
C PHE A 140 9.22 24.37 42.66
N GLU A 141 8.38 25.17 42.00
CA GLU A 141 8.03 26.52 42.46
C GLU A 141 7.35 26.53 43.83
N ALA A 142 6.64 25.46 44.20
CA ALA A 142 6.10 25.31 45.55
C ALA A 142 7.23 25.13 46.59
N VAL A 143 8.27 24.35 46.26
CA VAL A 143 9.48 24.19 47.11
C VAL A 143 10.22 25.52 47.26
N GLU A 144 10.42 26.25 46.15
CA GLU A 144 11.04 27.57 46.14
C GLU A 144 10.28 28.55 47.05
N ARG A 145 8.95 28.65 46.88
CA ARG A 145 8.08 29.50 47.72
C ARG A 145 8.13 29.10 49.18
N GLY A 146 8.08 27.80 49.49
CA GLY A 146 8.16 27.28 50.87
C GLY A 146 9.46 27.69 51.56
N SER A 147 10.60 27.54 50.87
CA SER A 147 11.92 27.93 51.39
C SER A 147 12.00 29.44 51.68
N LYS A 148 11.49 30.27 50.75
CA LYS A 148 11.47 31.73 50.90
C LYS A 148 10.56 32.17 52.05
N GLN A 149 9.41 31.51 52.22
CA GLN A 149 8.49 31.78 53.32
C GLN A 149 9.11 31.43 54.67
N LEU A 150 9.79 30.29 54.79
CA LEU A 150 10.53 29.91 56.00
C LEU A 150 11.63 30.92 56.33
N ARG A 151 12.41 31.33 55.32
CA ARG A 151 13.43 32.38 55.48
C ARG A 151 12.83 33.67 56.04
N LEU A 152 11.82 34.23 55.37
CA LEU A 152 11.22 35.51 55.74
C LEU A 152 10.56 35.47 57.13
N TYR A 153 9.90 34.36 57.46
CA TYR A 153 9.30 34.18 58.78
C TYR A 153 10.36 34.06 59.88
N SER A 154 11.40 33.26 59.65
CA SER A 154 12.47 33.07 60.63
C SER A 154 13.28 34.34 60.89
N GLU A 155 13.63 35.10 59.84
CA GLU A 155 14.27 36.41 59.96
C GLU A 155 13.41 37.41 60.74
N ARG A 156 12.08 37.34 60.62
CA ARG A 156 11.16 38.17 61.39
C ARG A 156 11.17 37.77 62.87
N ARG A 157 11.04 36.48 63.18
CA ARG A 157 11.07 35.97 64.55
C ARG A 157 12.41 36.22 65.26
N ALA A 158 13.52 36.13 64.53
CA ALA A 158 14.84 36.49 65.06
C ALA A 158 14.90 37.96 65.50
N ARG A 159 14.36 38.88 64.69
CA ARG A 159 14.27 40.31 65.04
C ARG A 159 13.31 40.58 66.19
N GLU A 160 12.19 39.87 66.26
CA GLU A 160 11.24 39.97 67.38
C GLU A 160 11.88 39.52 68.70
N GLU A 161 12.60 38.39 68.71
CA GLU A 161 13.33 37.92 69.89
C GLU A 161 14.44 38.90 70.32
N GLU A 162 15.10 39.55 69.36
CA GLU A 162 16.13 40.54 69.65
C GLU A 162 15.58 41.82 70.28
N ASN A 163 14.46 42.32 69.77
CA ASN A 163 13.90 43.62 70.18
C ASN A 163 12.96 43.52 71.38
N PHE A 164 12.17 42.46 71.46
CA PHE A 164 11.06 42.33 72.42
C PHE A 164 11.14 41.08 73.30
N GLY A 165 11.90 40.05 72.88
CA GLY A 165 11.90 38.75 73.54
C GLY A 165 10.58 37.98 73.36
N GLY A 166 10.47 36.84 74.03
CA GLY A 166 9.25 36.03 74.09
C GLY A 166 8.80 35.34 72.81
N SER A 167 9.65 35.23 71.79
CA SER A 167 9.31 34.61 70.50
C SER A 167 9.02 33.10 70.59
N CYS A 168 9.32 32.48 71.72
CA CYS A 168 9.12 31.05 71.99
C CYS A 168 7.90 30.78 72.89
N GLY A 169 7.08 31.80 73.20
CA GLY A 169 5.84 31.66 73.97
C GLY A 169 6.01 31.69 75.50
N ASP A 170 7.25 31.71 75.99
CA ASP A 170 7.57 32.10 77.35
C ASP A 170 7.78 33.62 77.39
N GLY A 171 7.39 34.29 78.47
CA GLY A 171 7.57 35.75 78.62
C GLY A 171 9.04 36.17 78.81
N SER A 172 9.96 35.64 78.01
CA SER A 172 11.39 35.95 78.08
C SER A 172 11.65 37.42 77.71
N SER A 173 12.47 38.09 78.51
CA SER A 173 12.88 39.46 78.25
C SER A 173 13.89 39.55 77.09
N PRO A 174 13.94 40.67 76.35
CA PRO A 174 14.93 40.87 75.30
C PRO A 174 16.36 40.87 75.88
N GLY A 175 17.30 40.21 75.19
CA GLY A 175 18.68 40.12 75.66
C GLY A 175 19.60 39.17 74.88
N LYS A 176 20.87 39.10 75.27
CA LYS A 176 21.86 38.15 74.73
C LYS A 176 21.71 36.79 75.43
N GLY A 177 20.67 36.04 75.07
CA GLY A 177 20.36 34.73 75.64
C GLY A 177 20.43 33.57 74.63
N PRO A 178 20.38 32.31 75.10
CA PRO A 178 20.40 31.12 74.24
C PRO A 178 19.27 31.09 73.19
N ARG A 179 18.08 31.62 73.52
CA ARG A 179 16.93 31.71 72.60
C ARG A 179 17.21 32.64 71.41
N ARG A 180 17.79 33.82 71.67
CA ARG A 180 18.22 34.75 70.63
C ARG A 180 19.27 34.10 69.72
N THR A 181 20.28 33.45 70.28
CA THR A 181 21.28 32.72 69.50
C THR A 181 20.65 31.64 68.63
N PHE A 182 19.69 30.89 69.19
CA PHE A 182 18.95 29.88 68.45
C PHE A 182 18.14 30.47 67.29
N ARG A 183 17.33 31.52 67.53
CA ARG A 183 16.53 32.17 66.47
C ARG A 183 17.41 32.80 65.38
N ASN A 184 18.54 33.39 65.75
CA ASN A 184 19.51 33.90 64.78
C ASN A 184 20.15 32.77 63.95
N ASN A 185 20.53 31.66 64.58
CA ASN A 185 21.02 30.47 63.87
C ASN A 185 19.94 29.88 62.94
N GLU A 186 18.69 29.82 63.40
CA GLU A 186 17.55 29.35 62.63
C GLU A 186 17.29 30.24 61.40
N ALA A 187 17.38 31.56 61.55
CA ALA A 187 17.28 32.49 60.43
C ALA A 187 18.42 32.30 59.42
N MET A 188 19.67 32.14 59.89
CA MET A 188 20.82 31.86 59.02
C MET A 188 20.64 30.55 58.26
N VAL A 189 20.18 29.49 58.93
CA VAL A 189 19.98 28.17 58.33
C VAL A 189 18.89 28.19 57.26
N PHE A 190 17.73 28.78 57.54
CA PHE A 190 16.68 28.88 56.52
C PHE A 190 17.05 29.85 55.39
N SER A 191 17.87 30.88 55.68
CA SER A 191 18.45 31.71 54.62
C SER A 191 19.39 30.91 53.73
N ALA A 192 20.27 30.09 54.29
CA ALA A 192 21.18 29.24 53.52
C ALA A 192 20.42 28.20 52.67
N ILE A 193 19.35 27.61 53.20
CA ILE A 193 18.46 26.70 52.47
C ILE A 193 17.83 27.42 51.26
N ALA A 194 17.23 28.59 51.46
CA ALA A 194 16.61 29.35 50.38
C ALA A 194 17.65 29.72 49.30
N SER A 195 18.83 30.19 49.71
CA SER A 195 19.92 30.54 48.78
C SER A 195 20.53 29.34 48.06
N GLY A 196 20.42 28.13 48.61
CA GLY A 196 20.80 26.89 47.94
C GLY A 196 19.76 26.41 46.92
N ILE A 197 18.47 26.60 47.20
CA ILE A 197 17.37 26.15 46.35
C ILE A 197 17.13 27.08 45.16
N GLU A 198 17.32 28.40 45.33
CA GLU A 198 17.13 29.41 44.28
C GLU A 198 17.90 29.12 42.97
N PRO A 199 19.22 28.82 42.97
CA PRO A 199 19.94 28.48 41.74
C PRO A 199 19.48 27.17 41.12
N LEU A 200 19.01 26.21 41.93
CA LEU A 200 18.43 24.96 41.42
C LEU A 200 17.11 25.23 40.70
N GLY A 201 16.27 26.13 41.23
CA GLY A 201 15.03 26.55 40.58
C GLY A 201 15.26 27.28 39.26
N ALA A 202 16.27 28.15 39.19
CA ALA A 202 16.66 28.79 37.94
C ALA A 202 17.10 27.77 36.88
N LYS A 203 17.87 26.75 37.29
CA LYS A 203 18.29 25.65 36.41
C LYS A 203 17.10 24.83 35.90
N VAL A 204 16.20 24.40 36.79
CA VAL A 204 14.99 23.65 36.41
C VAL A 204 14.13 24.44 35.43
N LYS A 205 13.95 25.75 35.66
CA LYS A 205 13.23 26.64 34.72
C LYS A 205 13.89 26.69 33.35
N ALA A 206 15.22 26.75 33.29
CA ALA A 206 15.96 26.74 32.05
C ALA A 206 15.85 25.39 31.30
N ASP A 207 16.04 24.27 32.00
CA ASP A 207 15.94 22.92 31.44
C ASP A 207 14.53 22.65 30.85
N ILE A 208 13.48 23.11 31.53
CA ILE A 208 12.08 22.98 31.06
C ILE A 208 11.79 23.90 29.87
N ALA A 209 12.33 25.12 29.87
CA ALA A 209 12.18 26.03 28.73
C ALA A 209 12.90 25.50 27.48
N GLU A 210 14.08 24.88 27.65
CA GLU A 210 14.79 24.19 26.57
C GLU A 210 13.97 23.02 26.02
N LEU A 211 13.40 22.19 26.90
CA LEU A 211 12.52 21.09 26.51
C LEU A 211 11.31 21.58 25.71
N GLN A 212 10.63 22.65 26.17
CA GLN A 212 9.49 23.24 25.47
C GLN A 212 9.89 23.78 24.09
N ASN A 213 11.04 24.46 23.99
CA ASN A 213 11.58 24.99 22.75
C ASN A 213 11.86 23.89 21.71
N ILE A 214 12.46 22.77 22.13
CA ILE A 214 12.69 21.60 21.27
C ILE A 214 11.37 21.02 20.75
N ILE A 215 10.36 20.92 21.61
CA ILE A 215 9.04 20.38 21.25
C ILE A 215 8.30 21.32 20.27
N GLU A 216 8.37 22.64 20.47
CA GLU A 216 7.68 23.63 19.63
C GLU A 216 8.33 23.81 18.26
N ASN A 217 9.65 23.72 18.17
CA ASN A 217 10.38 23.89 16.91
C ASN A 217 10.55 22.60 16.11
N TYR A 218 10.09 21.47 16.63
CA TYR A 218 10.18 20.20 15.91
C TYR A 218 9.34 20.22 14.62
N ARG A 219 10.00 19.87 13.51
CA ARG A 219 9.33 19.70 12.21
C ARG A 219 9.40 18.24 11.78
N PRO A 220 8.24 17.55 11.65
CA PRO A 220 8.19 16.12 11.34
C PRO A 220 8.81 15.75 9.99
N ASN A 221 8.91 16.70 9.06
CA ASN A 221 9.36 16.43 7.68
C ASN A 221 10.88 16.52 7.49
N THR A 222 11.64 16.97 8.48
CA THR A 222 13.08 17.30 8.31
C THR A 222 14.00 16.72 9.38
N GLN A 223 13.47 16.20 10.49
CA GLN A 223 14.27 15.75 11.63
C GLN A 223 13.94 14.30 12.04
N ASP A 224 14.99 13.52 12.29
CA ASP A 224 14.89 12.13 12.73
C ASP A 224 14.30 12.02 14.15
N VAL A 225 13.26 11.20 14.29
CA VAL A 225 12.52 10.94 15.53
C VAL A 225 13.43 10.35 16.62
N VAL A 226 14.44 9.55 16.24
CA VAL A 226 15.38 8.94 17.20
C VAL A 226 16.27 10.01 17.83
N SER A 227 16.73 10.97 17.03
CA SER A 227 17.54 12.09 17.50
C SER A 227 16.76 13.00 18.47
N LEU A 228 15.46 13.22 18.20
CA LEU A 228 14.58 13.96 19.08
C LEU A 228 14.35 13.21 20.40
N GLN A 229 14.07 11.90 20.32
CA GLN A 229 13.86 11.07 21.51
C GLN A 229 15.08 11.11 22.44
N SER A 230 16.29 10.99 21.88
CA SER A 230 17.53 11.07 22.65
C SER A 230 17.70 12.43 23.33
N GLN A 231 17.43 13.53 22.62
CA GLN A 231 17.49 14.88 23.18
C GLN A 231 16.49 15.10 24.31
N VAL A 232 15.22 14.74 24.08
CA VAL A 232 14.14 14.86 25.07
C VAL A 232 14.45 14.03 26.32
N ASN A 233 14.84 12.76 26.16
CA ASN A 233 15.15 11.89 27.29
C ASN A 233 16.43 12.32 28.03
N GLY A 234 17.39 12.95 27.33
CA GLY A 234 18.57 13.55 27.96
C GLY A 234 18.21 14.69 28.90
N ILE A 235 17.28 15.57 28.49
CA ILE A 235 16.80 16.67 29.32
C ILE A 235 15.92 16.16 30.46
N ILE A 236 15.01 15.22 30.19
CA ILE A 236 14.17 14.57 31.22
C ILE A 236 15.05 13.97 32.32
N ASN A 237 16.10 13.23 31.95
CA ASN A 237 17.06 12.69 32.92
C ASN A 237 17.77 13.77 33.72
N THR A 238 18.17 14.88 33.08
CA THR A 238 18.79 16.00 33.77
C THR A 238 17.85 16.62 34.82
N ILE A 239 16.56 16.77 34.48
CA ILE A 239 15.54 17.28 35.40
C ILE A 239 15.29 16.26 36.54
N ASN A 240 15.23 14.97 36.24
CA ASN A 240 15.08 13.92 37.24
C ASN A 240 16.28 13.85 38.20
N LEU A 241 17.50 14.15 37.74
CA LEU A 241 18.68 14.26 38.61
C LEU A 241 18.56 15.42 39.59
N ASN A 242 17.96 16.55 39.19
CA ASN A 242 17.75 17.71 40.07
C ASN A 242 16.81 17.38 41.25
N ARG A 243 15.89 16.41 41.11
CA ARG A 243 15.03 15.93 42.22
C ARG A 243 15.85 15.34 43.37
N ASN A 244 16.95 14.65 43.04
CA ASN A 244 17.86 14.03 44.00
C ASN A 244 19.06 14.93 44.32
N ALA A 245 18.97 16.24 44.07
CA ALA A 245 20.07 17.16 44.34
C ALA A 245 20.46 17.11 45.84
N PRO A 246 21.76 17.06 46.17
CA PRO A 246 22.23 17.02 47.56
C PRO A 246 21.68 18.17 48.41
N VAL A 247 21.48 19.33 47.80
CA VAL A 247 20.91 20.51 48.46
C VAL A 247 19.49 20.26 48.98
N LEU A 248 18.64 19.55 48.23
CA LEU A 248 17.27 19.23 48.65
C LEU A 248 17.27 18.21 49.79
N GLN A 249 18.10 17.16 49.70
CA GLN A 249 18.22 16.14 50.73
C GLN A 249 18.72 16.73 52.06
N GLU A 250 19.76 17.57 51.99
CA GLU A 250 20.31 18.24 53.16
C GLU A 250 19.30 19.25 53.74
N SER A 251 18.59 19.99 52.89
CA SER A 251 17.54 20.91 53.32
C SER A 251 16.42 20.18 54.06
N SER A 252 15.93 19.05 53.52
CA SER A 252 14.91 18.23 54.19
C SER A 252 15.39 17.73 55.56
N ARG A 253 16.61 17.18 55.62
CA ARG A 253 17.20 16.69 56.87
C ARG A 253 17.30 17.81 57.93
N VAL A 254 17.70 19.01 57.52
CA VAL A 254 17.85 20.15 58.43
C VAL A 254 16.49 20.69 58.87
N ILE A 255 15.49 20.72 57.99
CA ILE A 255 14.11 21.13 58.32
C ILE A 255 13.49 20.12 59.29
N GLU A 256 13.61 18.81 59.03
CA GLU A 256 13.11 17.74 59.91
C GLU A 256 13.66 17.80 61.33
N GLN A 257 14.88 18.29 61.51
CA GLN A 257 15.48 18.49 62.83
C GLN A 257 14.91 19.70 63.57
N ARG A 258 14.20 20.60 62.87
CA ARG A 258 13.73 21.89 63.38
C ARG A 258 12.21 22.04 63.38
N VAL A 259 11.44 20.99 63.10
CA VAL A 259 9.97 21.00 63.10
C VAL A 259 9.40 20.07 64.17
N GLY A 260 8.16 20.33 64.60
CA GLY A 260 7.39 19.44 65.46
C GLY A 260 7.94 19.32 66.89
N ASP A 261 7.80 18.14 67.48
CA ASP A 261 8.13 17.87 68.89
C ASP A 261 9.62 18.05 69.19
N LYS A 262 10.48 17.92 68.18
CA LYS A 262 11.92 18.16 68.32
C LYS A 262 12.21 19.59 68.78
N ARG A 263 11.34 20.56 68.48
CA ARG A 263 11.46 21.96 68.94
C ARG A 263 11.34 22.13 70.45
N GLN A 264 10.85 21.13 71.17
CA GLN A 264 10.71 21.19 72.62
C GLN A 264 12.04 21.00 73.38
N SER A 265 13.11 20.57 72.71
CA SER A 265 14.42 20.32 73.36
C SER A 265 15.61 20.82 72.56
N ILE A 266 15.41 21.77 71.66
CA ILE A 266 16.42 22.17 70.66
C ILE A 266 17.40 23.24 71.13
N VAL A 267 17.06 24.09 72.12
CA VAL A 267 17.94 25.21 72.51
C VAL A 267 18.92 24.73 73.60
N PRO A 268 20.21 24.52 73.30
CA PRO A 268 21.18 24.09 74.30
C PRO A 268 21.53 25.25 75.25
N THR A 269 21.60 24.96 76.54
CA THR A 269 22.03 25.89 77.59
C THR A 269 22.99 25.20 78.56
N ALA A 270 23.66 25.99 79.40
CA ALA A 270 24.59 25.48 80.41
C ALA A 270 23.93 24.52 81.42
N THR A 271 22.61 24.57 81.58
CA THR A 271 21.82 23.78 82.55
C THR A 271 20.89 22.75 81.89
N GLY A 272 20.97 22.55 80.57
CA GLY A 272 20.12 21.60 79.82
C GLY A 272 19.53 22.21 78.55
N ASN A 273 18.42 21.66 78.07
CA ASN A 273 17.76 22.14 76.85
C ASN A 273 16.49 22.93 77.19
N ILE A 274 16.23 24.01 76.43
CA ILE A 274 15.03 24.83 76.56
C ILE A 274 14.11 24.63 75.36
N ALA A 275 12.81 24.54 75.61
CA ALA A 275 11.77 24.43 74.58
C ALA A 275 11.56 25.77 73.85
N CYS A 276 11.57 25.74 72.51
CA CYS A 276 11.14 26.87 71.68
C CYS A 276 10.09 26.44 70.64
N PRO A 277 8.83 26.23 71.08
CA PRO A 277 7.76 25.84 70.18
C PRO A 277 7.44 26.96 69.19
N ASP A 278 7.24 26.58 67.93
CA ASP A 278 6.78 27.48 66.87
C ASP A 278 5.89 26.69 65.89
N THR A 279 4.58 26.88 66.03
CA THR A 279 3.58 26.15 65.23
C THR A 279 3.63 26.56 63.76
N THR A 280 4.02 27.80 63.46
CA THR A 280 4.07 28.30 62.08
C THR A 280 5.31 27.78 61.35
N ILE A 281 6.48 27.69 62.02
CA ILE A 281 7.65 27.02 61.43
C ILE A 281 7.38 25.54 61.24
N THR A 282 6.70 24.90 62.19
CA THR A 282 6.33 23.48 62.06
C THR A 282 5.40 23.26 60.87
N LEU A 283 4.36 24.07 60.72
CA LEU A 283 3.41 23.97 59.61
C LEU A 283 4.08 24.25 58.26
N ASN A 284 4.83 25.35 58.13
CA ASN A 284 5.51 25.71 56.88
C ASN A 284 6.65 24.74 56.55
N GLY A 285 7.35 24.23 57.56
CA GLY A 285 8.41 23.23 57.43
C GLY A 285 7.85 21.89 56.95
N ASN A 286 6.77 21.40 57.56
CA ASN A 286 6.10 20.19 57.11
C ASN A 286 5.51 20.34 55.69
N ALA A 287 4.94 21.50 55.36
CA ALA A 287 4.47 21.78 54.00
C ALA A 287 5.61 21.77 52.98
N MET A 288 6.78 22.30 53.34
CA MET A 288 7.98 22.25 52.50
C MET A 288 8.52 20.82 52.35
N LEU A 289 8.58 20.03 53.42
CA LEU A 289 8.98 18.62 53.37
C LEU A 289 8.07 17.82 52.43
N ASN A 290 6.75 17.97 52.58
CA ASN A 290 5.78 17.34 51.69
C ASN A 290 5.94 17.79 50.23
N SER A 291 6.33 19.04 50.00
CA SER A 291 6.59 19.57 48.64
C SER A 291 7.86 18.98 48.03
N ILE A 292 8.90 18.73 48.84
CA ILE A 292 10.15 18.09 48.38
C ILE A 292 9.91 16.60 48.10
N GLU A 293 9.23 15.89 49.00
CA GLU A 293 8.87 14.48 48.81
C GLU A 293 7.91 14.27 47.63
N GLY A 294 6.99 15.22 47.42
CA GLY A 294 6.00 15.21 46.35
C GLY A 294 6.50 15.68 44.99
N LEU A 295 7.81 15.94 44.82
CA LEU A 295 8.35 16.29 43.50
C LEU A 295 8.11 15.14 42.50
N PRO A 296 7.41 15.40 41.37
CA PRO A 296 7.02 14.36 40.43
C PRO A 296 8.26 13.80 39.70
N PHE A 297 8.14 12.56 39.23
CA PHE A 297 9.10 11.93 38.34
C PHE A 297 8.59 12.05 36.90
N MET A 298 9.45 12.44 35.96
CA MET A 298 9.12 12.45 34.55
C MET A 298 9.58 11.15 33.91
N GLU A 299 8.66 10.43 33.29
CA GLU A 299 8.99 9.19 32.57
C GLU A 299 9.68 9.48 31.25
N ASP A 300 10.61 8.60 30.88
CA ASP A 300 11.25 8.64 29.57
C ASP A 300 10.22 8.37 28.47
N VAL A 301 10.42 9.04 27.33
CA VAL A 301 9.53 8.94 26.19
C VAL A 301 10.06 7.93 25.21
N GLN A 302 9.16 7.07 24.73
CA GLN A 302 9.40 6.25 23.55
C GLN A 302 8.58 6.83 22.40
N LEU A 303 9.24 7.68 21.61
CA LEU A 303 8.60 8.27 20.44
C LEU A 303 8.37 7.16 19.41
N PHE A 304 7.13 7.04 18.94
CA PHE A 304 6.81 6.06 17.90
C PHE A 304 7.62 6.35 16.64
N ASN A 305 8.45 5.40 16.20
CA ASN A 305 9.15 5.49 14.93
C ASN A 305 8.28 4.88 13.81
N PRO A 306 7.65 5.68 12.94
CA PRO A 306 6.83 5.18 11.84
C PRO A 306 7.63 4.44 10.76
N PHE A 307 8.95 4.49 10.81
CA PHE A 307 9.86 3.88 9.83
C PHE A 307 10.51 2.57 10.30
N ASP A 308 10.10 1.99 11.43
CA ASP A 308 10.62 0.68 11.86
C ASP A 308 10.07 -0.45 10.98
N GLN A 309 10.81 -0.75 9.91
CA GLN A 309 10.41 -1.66 8.82
C GLN A 309 10.25 -3.12 9.27
N ARG A 310 10.89 -3.53 10.38
CA ARG A 310 10.79 -4.90 10.90
C ARG A 310 9.45 -5.17 11.57
N ASN A 311 8.87 -4.15 12.19
CA ASN A 311 7.53 -4.24 12.77
C ASN A 311 6.44 -4.33 11.69
N VAL A 312 6.65 -3.72 10.53
CA VAL A 312 5.75 -3.87 9.36
C VAL A 312 5.70 -5.32 8.89
N LEU A 313 6.85 -6.00 8.87
CA LEU A 313 6.94 -7.40 8.43
C LEU A 313 6.26 -8.37 9.40
N ASN A 314 6.53 -8.24 10.69
CA ASN A 314 5.89 -9.09 11.70
C ASN A 314 4.37 -8.91 11.67
N ARG A 315 3.89 -7.66 11.56
CA ARG A 315 2.47 -7.34 11.43
C ARG A 315 1.85 -7.90 10.14
N ALA A 316 2.49 -7.73 8.99
CA ALA A 316 2.03 -8.29 7.72
C ALA A 316 1.86 -9.81 7.80
N MET A 317 2.83 -10.49 8.42
CA MET A 317 2.83 -11.94 8.57
C MET A 317 1.76 -12.43 9.55
N ASP A 318 1.53 -11.70 10.65
CA ASP A 318 0.48 -12.03 11.61
C ASP A 318 -0.93 -11.79 11.03
N VAL A 319 -1.13 -10.69 10.31
CA VAL A 319 -2.37 -10.42 9.56
C VAL A 319 -2.64 -11.54 8.56
N ILE A 320 -1.64 -11.96 7.78
CA ILE A 320 -1.82 -13.00 6.76
C ILE A 320 -2.04 -14.39 7.37
N ARG A 321 -1.36 -14.71 8.47
CA ARG A 321 -1.61 -15.95 9.24
C ARG A 321 -3.00 -15.99 9.86
N SER A 322 -3.61 -14.83 10.13
CA SER A 322 -4.97 -14.75 10.67
C SER A 322 -6.08 -14.97 9.63
N ILE A 323 -5.78 -14.83 8.33
CA ILE A 323 -6.78 -14.95 7.24
C ILE A 323 -7.44 -16.34 7.20
N PRO A 324 -6.70 -17.48 7.28
CA PRO A 324 -7.34 -18.80 7.31
C PRO A 324 -8.30 -18.97 8.48
N SER A 325 -7.94 -18.49 9.68
CA SER A 325 -8.84 -18.53 10.84
C SER A 325 -10.07 -17.64 10.66
N LEU A 326 -9.93 -16.45 10.07
CA LEU A 326 -11.05 -15.56 9.75
C LEU A 326 -11.99 -16.18 8.71
N LEU A 327 -11.45 -16.87 7.70
CA LEU A 327 -12.25 -17.57 6.69
C LEU A 327 -13.02 -18.75 7.28
N VAL A 328 -12.41 -19.50 8.21
CA VAL A 328 -13.08 -20.59 8.94
C VAL A 328 -14.18 -20.03 9.85
N ALA A 329 -13.90 -18.96 10.59
CA ALA A 329 -14.88 -18.30 11.45
C ALA A 329 -16.07 -17.75 10.63
N TRP A 330 -15.79 -17.10 9.49
CA TRP A 330 -16.80 -16.63 8.55
C TRP A 330 -17.64 -17.80 8.00
N TRP A 331 -17.00 -18.90 7.62
CA TRP A 331 -17.69 -20.10 7.15
C TRP A 331 -18.59 -20.74 8.23
N ASN A 332 -18.15 -20.67 9.47
CA ASN A 332 -18.88 -21.18 10.65
C ASN A 332 -19.92 -20.18 11.19
N ASN A 333 -20.11 -19.03 10.54
CA ASN A 333 -21.03 -17.97 10.96
C ASN A 333 -20.69 -17.40 12.38
N GLU A 334 -19.42 -17.45 12.77
CA GLU A 334 -18.90 -16.87 14.01
C GLU A 334 -18.60 -15.36 13.83
N ASP A 335 -18.55 -14.63 14.94
CA ASP A 335 -18.44 -13.17 14.94
C ASP A 335 -17.03 -12.70 14.52
N VAL A 336 -16.86 -12.46 13.22
CA VAL A 336 -15.56 -12.14 12.58
C VAL A 336 -14.97 -10.84 13.11
N THR A 337 -15.81 -9.90 13.55
CA THR A 337 -15.39 -8.62 14.14
C THR A 337 -14.70 -8.81 15.47
N ALA A 338 -15.16 -9.74 16.31
CA ALA A 338 -14.53 -10.05 17.58
C ALA A 338 -13.13 -10.65 17.39
N LEU A 339 -12.93 -11.49 16.37
CA LEU A 339 -11.62 -12.06 16.04
C LEU A 339 -10.64 -11.06 15.44
N MET A 340 -11.13 -10.06 14.69
CA MET A 340 -10.31 -8.94 14.21
C MET A 340 -9.91 -7.97 15.32
N GLU A 341 -10.71 -7.84 16.38
CA GLU A 341 -10.40 -7.05 17.59
C GLU A 341 -9.59 -7.83 18.63
N GLN A 342 -9.69 -9.16 18.64
CA GLN A 342 -9.04 -10.07 19.60
C GLN A 342 -7.78 -10.76 19.01
N GLY A 343 -7.18 -10.17 17.98
CA GLY A 343 -5.91 -10.65 17.43
C GLY A 343 -4.76 -10.44 18.44
N LYS A 344 -3.99 -11.51 18.71
CA LYS A 344 -2.80 -11.55 19.60
C LYS A 344 -2.07 -10.20 19.74
N ASP A 345 -2.30 -9.50 20.85
CA ASP A 345 -1.60 -8.33 21.43
C ASP A 345 -1.09 -7.19 20.49
N SER A 346 -1.31 -7.21 19.17
CA SER A 346 -0.57 -6.32 18.25
C SER A 346 -1.22 -5.97 16.91
N THR A 347 -2.30 -6.63 16.49
CA THR A 347 -2.96 -6.42 15.19
C THR A 347 -4.30 -5.69 15.36
N ASN A 348 -4.41 -4.47 14.83
CA ASN A 348 -5.63 -3.66 14.84
C ASN A 348 -6.42 -3.79 13.51
N ARG A 349 -7.70 -3.42 13.53
CA ARG A 349 -8.57 -3.38 12.33
C ARG A 349 -7.95 -2.59 11.17
N ASP A 350 -7.21 -1.52 11.48
CA ASP A 350 -6.55 -0.67 10.50
C ASP A 350 -5.42 -1.39 9.75
N ASP A 351 -4.85 -2.45 10.35
CA ASP A 351 -3.78 -3.25 9.72
C ASP A 351 -4.32 -4.13 8.57
N TYR A 352 -5.64 -4.30 8.41
CA TYR A 352 -6.25 -5.05 7.29
C TYR A 352 -6.54 -4.18 6.06
N ILE A 353 -6.64 -2.86 6.20
CA ILE A 353 -6.95 -1.92 5.11
C ILE A 353 -5.91 -1.98 3.96
N PRO A 354 -4.59 -1.99 4.24
CA PRO A 354 -3.57 -2.12 3.20
C PRO A 354 -3.70 -3.41 2.38
N LEU A 355 -4.04 -4.51 3.04
CA LEU A 355 -4.23 -5.81 2.41
C LEU A 355 -5.45 -5.79 1.48
N MET A 356 -6.56 -5.19 1.93
CA MET A 356 -7.78 -5.06 1.15
C MET A 356 -7.57 -4.21 -0.11
N LEU A 357 -6.78 -3.13 -0.03
CA LEU A 357 -6.46 -2.29 -1.20
C LEU A 357 -5.64 -3.05 -2.24
N GLY A 358 -4.60 -3.78 -1.81
CA GLY A 358 -3.82 -4.65 -2.69
C GLY A 358 -4.69 -5.72 -3.35
N ALA A 359 -5.53 -6.39 -2.55
CA ALA A 359 -6.45 -7.42 -3.04
C ALA A 359 -7.49 -6.85 -4.01
N LEU A 360 -7.97 -5.62 -3.80
CA LEU A 360 -8.94 -4.97 -4.67
C LEU A 360 -8.37 -4.72 -6.07
N VAL A 361 -7.12 -4.25 -6.18
CA VAL A 361 -6.46 -4.03 -7.48
C VAL A 361 -6.37 -5.34 -8.28
N ASP A 362 -5.89 -6.41 -7.65
CA ASP A 362 -5.76 -7.71 -8.30
C ASP A 362 -7.13 -8.36 -8.59
N PHE A 363 -8.14 -8.14 -7.74
CA PHE A 363 -9.50 -8.62 -7.97
C PHE A 363 -10.19 -7.89 -9.13
N VAL A 364 -10.00 -6.58 -9.26
CA VAL A 364 -10.48 -5.80 -10.42
C VAL A 364 -9.78 -6.27 -11.69
N LEU A 365 -8.47 -6.57 -11.63
CA LEU A 365 -7.75 -7.20 -12.74
C LEU A 365 -8.41 -8.51 -13.17
N LEU A 366 -8.75 -9.39 -12.23
CA LEU A 366 -9.43 -10.65 -12.50
C LEU A 366 -10.79 -10.43 -13.20
N ILE A 367 -11.63 -9.55 -12.66
CA ILE A 367 -12.96 -9.27 -13.20
C ILE A 367 -12.86 -8.74 -14.63
N VAL A 368 -12.01 -7.73 -14.85
CA VAL A 368 -11.86 -7.08 -16.15
C VAL A 368 -11.28 -8.04 -17.17
N GLY A 369 -10.29 -8.84 -16.76
CA GLY A 369 -9.70 -9.86 -17.62
C GLY A 369 -10.68 -10.97 -18.02
N LEU A 370 -11.55 -11.41 -17.11
CA LEU A 370 -12.62 -12.35 -17.42
C LEU A 370 -13.71 -11.72 -18.29
N ALA A 371 -14.05 -10.45 -18.06
CA ALA A 371 -15.02 -9.70 -18.84
C ALA A 371 -14.56 -9.47 -20.29
N ASP A 372 -13.27 -9.17 -20.51
CA ASP A 372 -12.66 -9.09 -21.84
C ASP A 372 -12.75 -10.45 -22.58
N GLY A 373 -12.44 -11.53 -21.85
CA GLY A 373 -12.64 -12.90 -22.34
C GLY A 373 -14.10 -13.27 -22.63
N TYR A 374 -15.07 -12.57 -22.07
CA TYR A 374 -16.49 -12.77 -22.31
C TYR A 374 -17.01 -11.90 -23.47
N ILE A 375 -16.56 -10.65 -23.57
CA ILE A 375 -16.94 -9.71 -24.65
C ILE A 375 -16.38 -10.18 -26.00
N SER A 376 -15.14 -10.69 -26.02
CA SER A 376 -14.58 -11.37 -27.21
C SER A 376 -15.41 -12.59 -27.65
N ARG A 377 -16.13 -13.26 -26.74
CA ARG A 377 -16.99 -14.42 -27.02
C ARG A 377 -18.41 -14.07 -27.47
N ARG A 378 -18.96 -12.91 -27.10
CA ARG A 378 -20.37 -12.54 -27.38
C ARG A 378 -20.71 -12.40 -28.87
N ARG A 379 -19.71 -12.33 -29.76
CA ARG A 379 -19.90 -12.32 -31.23
C ARG A 379 -19.97 -13.71 -31.89
N ASN A 380 -19.65 -14.79 -31.17
CA ASN A 380 -19.71 -16.17 -31.68
C ASN A 380 -20.87 -16.99 -31.08
N TRP A 381 -21.86 -16.34 -30.45
CA TRP A 381 -22.86 -17.03 -29.62
C TRP A 381 -23.92 -17.85 -30.39
N MET A 382 -24.00 -17.71 -31.72
CA MET A 382 -25.11 -18.29 -32.51
C MET A 382 -24.78 -19.51 -33.38
N SER A 383 -23.55 -20.03 -33.39
CA SER A 383 -23.23 -21.27 -34.12
C SER A 383 -22.65 -22.32 -33.17
N LYS A 384 -23.20 -23.54 -33.19
CA LYS A 384 -22.68 -24.70 -32.44
C LYS A 384 -21.44 -25.30 -33.11
N ASP A 385 -21.16 -24.94 -34.36
CA ASP A 385 -20.22 -25.65 -35.23
C ASP A 385 -18.96 -24.85 -35.57
N PHE A 386 -18.89 -23.56 -35.19
CA PHE A 386 -17.80 -22.65 -35.57
C PHE A 386 -17.03 -22.05 -34.37
N GLU A 387 -15.69 -22.18 -34.38
CA GLU A 387 -14.78 -21.61 -33.36
C GLU A 387 -13.68 -20.76 -34.03
N GLY A 388 -13.85 -19.43 -34.16
CA GLY A 388 -12.83 -18.53 -34.74
C GLY A 388 -12.54 -17.27 -33.89
N GLU A 389 -11.27 -16.86 -33.81
CA GLU A 389 -10.80 -15.58 -33.24
C GLU A 389 -10.87 -14.43 -34.26
N TYR A 390 -10.79 -14.74 -35.56
CA TYR A 390 -10.72 -13.80 -36.68
C TYR A 390 -11.99 -13.73 -37.53
N PHE A 391 -12.73 -14.84 -37.65
CA PHE A 391 -13.98 -14.92 -38.40
C PHE A 391 -15.17 -14.98 -37.45
N SER A 392 -16.28 -14.34 -37.81
CA SER A 392 -17.55 -14.45 -37.08
C SER A 392 -18.48 -15.47 -37.74
N ALA A 393 -19.52 -15.89 -37.01
CA ALA A 393 -20.55 -16.80 -37.55
C ALA A 393 -21.34 -16.17 -38.72
N GLU A 394 -21.50 -14.84 -38.74
CA GLU A 394 -22.13 -14.11 -39.85
C GLU A 394 -21.24 -14.09 -41.10
N ASP A 395 -19.92 -14.03 -40.93
CA ASP A 395 -18.96 -14.09 -42.06
C ASP A 395 -18.97 -15.49 -42.68
N ALA A 396 -19.10 -16.54 -41.87
CA ALA A 396 -19.27 -17.92 -42.34
C ALA A 396 -20.57 -18.12 -43.14
N GLU A 397 -21.65 -17.42 -42.78
CA GLU A 397 -22.91 -17.45 -43.51
C GLU A 397 -22.83 -16.76 -44.87
N LYS A 398 -22.08 -15.65 -44.98
CA LYS A 398 -21.87 -14.97 -46.27
C LYS A 398 -20.98 -15.76 -47.22
N LEU A 399 -20.07 -16.58 -46.70
CA LEU A 399 -19.26 -17.51 -47.49
C LEU A 399 -20.09 -18.63 -48.15
N ARG A 400 -21.38 -18.80 -47.79
CA ARG A 400 -22.29 -19.77 -48.44
C ARG A 400 -22.57 -19.47 -49.91
N GLY A 401 -22.49 -18.20 -50.33
CA GLY A 401 -22.83 -17.78 -51.70
C GLY A 401 -21.79 -18.18 -52.76
N ILE A 402 -20.59 -18.61 -52.34
CA ILE A 402 -19.51 -19.00 -53.25
C ILE A 402 -19.70 -20.48 -53.57
N THR A 403 -20.47 -20.77 -54.62
CA THR A 403 -20.93 -22.11 -54.98
C THR A 403 -19.75 -23.05 -55.32
N ASP A 404 -19.74 -24.20 -54.63
CA ASP A 404 -18.91 -25.40 -54.85
C ASP A 404 -17.55 -25.50 -54.13
N MET A 405 -17.52 -25.19 -52.83
CA MET A 405 -16.31 -25.22 -51.99
C MET A 405 -15.78 -26.62 -51.62
N LYS A 406 -16.45 -27.70 -52.05
CA LYS A 406 -16.01 -29.08 -51.81
C LYS A 406 -14.64 -29.39 -52.46
N HIS A 407 -14.27 -28.61 -53.48
CA HIS A 407 -13.02 -28.74 -54.22
C HIS A 407 -11.91 -27.75 -53.82
N PHE A 408 -12.16 -26.80 -52.91
CA PHE A 408 -11.18 -25.79 -52.52
C PHE A 408 -9.99 -26.40 -51.76
N ALA A 409 -10.23 -27.22 -50.75
CA ALA A 409 -9.16 -27.76 -49.91
C ALA A 409 -8.18 -28.70 -50.66
N SER A 410 -8.66 -29.45 -51.65
CA SER A 410 -7.82 -30.37 -52.44
C SER A 410 -7.07 -29.68 -53.57
N ASN A 411 -7.60 -28.57 -54.10
CA ASN A 411 -7.11 -27.99 -55.34
C ASN A 411 -6.38 -26.65 -55.15
N VAL A 412 -6.33 -26.06 -53.94
CA VAL A 412 -5.64 -24.79 -53.65
C VAL A 412 -4.11 -24.90 -53.63
N GLN A 413 -3.58 -26.12 -53.54
CA GLN A 413 -2.15 -26.42 -53.48
C GLN A 413 -1.29 -25.75 -54.58
N PRO A 414 -1.72 -25.67 -55.85
CA PRO A 414 -0.98 -24.98 -56.92
C PRO A 414 -0.79 -23.48 -56.70
N TYR A 415 -1.67 -22.85 -55.93
CA TYR A 415 -1.66 -21.40 -55.67
C TYR A 415 -1.12 -21.05 -54.27
N LEU A 416 -0.73 -22.07 -53.48
CA LEU A 416 -0.28 -21.93 -52.10
C LEU A 416 1.25 -22.09 -52.00
N HIS A 417 1.89 -21.13 -51.34
CA HIS A 417 3.30 -21.21 -50.96
C HIS A 417 3.45 -21.09 -49.45
N ASP A 418 4.06 -22.09 -48.83
CA ASP A 418 4.31 -22.09 -47.39
C ASP A 418 5.72 -21.59 -47.07
N SER A 419 5.85 -20.64 -46.14
CA SER A 419 7.14 -20.18 -45.64
C SER A 419 7.05 -19.73 -44.19
N LEU A 420 7.94 -20.26 -43.33
CA LEU A 420 8.10 -19.81 -41.93
C LEU A 420 6.79 -19.76 -41.12
N GLY A 421 5.89 -20.73 -41.31
CA GLY A 421 4.60 -20.78 -40.61
C GLY A 421 3.55 -19.75 -41.09
N GLN A 422 3.76 -19.18 -42.28
CA GLN A 422 2.83 -18.31 -42.98
C GLN A 422 2.46 -18.92 -44.33
N HIS A 423 1.20 -18.71 -44.72
CA HIS A 423 0.63 -19.15 -45.98
C HIS A 423 0.55 -17.96 -46.94
N PHE A 424 1.17 -18.10 -48.11
CA PHE A 424 1.13 -17.11 -49.18
C PHE A 424 0.29 -17.64 -50.34
N PHE A 425 -0.76 -16.91 -50.71
CA PHE A 425 -1.62 -17.25 -51.84
C PHE A 425 -1.24 -16.38 -53.03
N VAL A 426 -0.98 -17.00 -54.18
CA VAL A 426 -0.63 -16.32 -55.43
C VAL A 426 -1.76 -16.54 -56.42
N ILE A 427 -2.59 -15.52 -56.64
CA ILE A 427 -3.84 -15.64 -57.42
C ILE A 427 -3.77 -14.69 -58.63
N PRO A 428 -4.15 -15.10 -59.84
CA PRO A 428 -4.17 -14.19 -60.99
C PRO A 428 -5.10 -13.01 -60.73
N SER A 429 -4.74 -11.81 -61.19
CA SER A 429 -5.48 -10.57 -60.91
C SER A 429 -6.72 -10.38 -61.76
N SER A 430 -6.92 -11.22 -62.79
CA SER A 430 -8.07 -11.17 -63.69
C SER A 430 -8.63 -12.59 -63.86
N PRO A 431 -9.95 -12.73 -64.04
CA PRO A 431 -10.57 -14.02 -64.30
C PRO A 431 -9.99 -14.61 -65.60
N VAL A 432 -9.54 -15.85 -65.53
CA VAL A 432 -8.99 -16.56 -66.69
C VAL A 432 -10.10 -17.37 -67.34
N HIS A 433 -10.36 -17.12 -68.62
CA HIS A 433 -11.38 -17.82 -69.38
C HIS A 433 -11.05 -19.32 -69.44
N GLY A 434 -11.96 -20.16 -68.94
CA GLY A 434 -11.76 -21.62 -68.90
C GLY A 434 -11.19 -22.17 -67.59
N ASN A 435 -10.71 -21.31 -66.67
CA ASN A 435 -10.30 -21.74 -65.33
C ASN A 435 -11.25 -21.19 -64.26
N ARG A 436 -12.26 -21.99 -63.93
CA ARG A 436 -13.28 -21.69 -62.93
C ARG A 436 -12.67 -21.47 -61.53
N MET A 437 -11.65 -22.25 -61.18
CA MET A 437 -11.03 -22.19 -59.85
C MET A 437 -10.29 -20.88 -59.57
N ALA A 438 -9.52 -20.39 -60.55
CA ALA A 438 -8.82 -19.12 -60.42
C ALA A 438 -9.79 -17.95 -60.19
N SER A 439 -10.98 -18.03 -60.80
CA SER A 439 -12.05 -17.03 -60.66
C SER A 439 -12.72 -17.12 -59.28
N GLU A 440 -13.01 -18.33 -58.79
CA GLU A 440 -13.57 -18.56 -57.44
C GLU A 440 -12.60 -18.14 -56.32
N MET A 441 -11.29 -18.37 -56.49
CA MET A 441 -10.28 -17.90 -55.54
C MET A 441 -10.20 -16.37 -55.53
N LEU A 442 -10.30 -15.73 -56.69
CA LEU A 442 -10.32 -14.27 -56.77
C LEU A 442 -11.53 -13.70 -56.03
N GLU A 443 -12.72 -14.27 -56.24
CA GLU A 443 -13.96 -13.87 -55.57
C GLU A 443 -13.89 -14.07 -54.05
N LEU A 444 -13.37 -15.22 -53.59
CA LEU A 444 -13.17 -15.48 -52.16
C LEU A 444 -12.28 -14.41 -51.50
N PHE A 445 -11.13 -14.11 -52.12
CA PHE A 445 -10.21 -13.11 -51.55
C PHE A 445 -10.73 -11.68 -51.69
N GLU A 446 -11.57 -11.39 -52.68
CA GLU A 446 -12.28 -10.13 -52.81
C GLU A 446 -13.31 -9.96 -51.69
N VAL A 447 -14.15 -10.97 -51.43
CA VAL A 447 -15.11 -10.99 -50.31
C VAL A 447 -14.37 -10.83 -48.98
N LEU A 448 -13.32 -11.60 -48.74
CA LEU A 448 -12.48 -11.49 -47.53
C LEU A 448 -11.91 -10.07 -47.37
N SER A 449 -11.41 -9.47 -48.46
CA SER A 449 -10.84 -8.12 -48.44
C SER A 449 -11.89 -7.03 -48.13
N SER A 450 -13.14 -7.23 -48.58
CA SER A 450 -14.25 -6.29 -48.40
C SER A 450 -14.74 -6.22 -46.94
N GLU A 451 -14.70 -7.34 -46.21
CA GLU A 451 -15.27 -7.48 -44.87
C GLU A 451 -14.30 -7.11 -43.72
N ARG A 452 -13.22 -6.37 -44.03
CA ARG A 452 -12.14 -5.99 -43.07
C ARG A 452 -11.35 -7.18 -42.47
N ILE A 453 -11.54 -8.40 -42.95
CA ILE A 453 -10.62 -9.51 -42.67
C ILE A 453 -9.50 -9.36 -43.70
N ARG A 454 -8.39 -8.71 -43.34
CA ARG A 454 -7.32 -8.46 -44.31
C ARG A 454 -6.32 -9.62 -44.31
N PRO A 455 -6.42 -10.64 -45.20
CA PRO A 455 -5.18 -11.25 -45.66
C PRO A 455 -4.37 -10.09 -46.26
N ALA A 456 -3.15 -9.87 -45.78
CA ALA A 456 -2.40 -8.72 -46.23
C ALA A 456 -2.04 -8.95 -47.71
N MET A 457 -2.73 -8.27 -48.63
CA MET A 457 -2.29 -8.19 -50.02
C MET A 457 -0.95 -7.46 -50.00
N LEU A 458 0.13 -8.21 -50.20
CA LEU A 458 1.48 -7.69 -50.08
C LEU A 458 1.85 -6.84 -51.29
N ARG A 459 1.50 -7.34 -52.48
CA ARG A 459 1.81 -6.72 -53.78
C ARG A 459 1.18 -7.51 -54.92
N GLN A 460 0.96 -6.82 -56.04
CA GLN A 460 0.74 -7.43 -57.35
C GLN A 460 2.10 -7.63 -58.02
N VAL A 461 2.36 -8.83 -58.54
CA VAL A 461 3.65 -9.22 -59.14
C VAL A 461 3.47 -9.79 -60.54
N PRO A 462 4.42 -9.56 -61.46
CA PRO A 462 4.44 -10.27 -62.74
C PRO A 462 4.82 -11.74 -62.54
N TYR A 463 4.47 -12.59 -63.51
CA TYR A 463 4.77 -14.03 -63.51
C TYR A 463 6.24 -14.38 -63.21
N SER A 464 7.18 -13.53 -63.65
CA SER A 464 8.62 -13.72 -63.43
C SER A 464 9.06 -13.64 -61.96
N TRP A 465 8.24 -13.05 -61.09
CA TRP A 465 8.56 -12.80 -59.67
C TRP A 465 7.88 -13.79 -58.72
N ILE A 466 7.16 -14.78 -59.27
CA ILE A 466 6.54 -15.86 -58.50
C ILE A 466 7.62 -16.88 -58.08
N PRO A 467 7.56 -17.42 -56.85
CA PRO A 467 8.45 -18.50 -56.41
C PRO A 467 8.42 -19.69 -57.37
N ARG A 468 9.58 -20.29 -57.67
CA ARG A 468 9.72 -21.35 -58.69
C ARG A 468 8.75 -22.53 -58.50
N GLY A 469 8.47 -22.94 -57.26
CA GLY A 469 7.56 -24.05 -56.96
C GLY A 469 6.11 -23.75 -57.32
N VAL A 470 5.63 -22.53 -57.09
CA VAL A 470 4.29 -22.10 -57.51
C VAL A 470 4.27 -21.83 -59.02
N LYS A 471 5.36 -21.29 -59.56
CA LYS A 471 5.48 -20.95 -60.97
C LYS A 471 5.26 -22.17 -61.88
N THR A 472 5.83 -23.33 -61.54
CA THR A 472 5.67 -24.57 -62.31
C THR A 472 4.24 -25.11 -62.27
N GLU A 473 3.59 -25.01 -61.11
CA GLU A 473 2.21 -25.47 -60.91
C GLU A 473 1.18 -24.52 -61.56
N VAL A 474 1.44 -23.22 -61.53
CA VAL A 474 0.59 -22.24 -62.22
C VAL A 474 0.72 -22.38 -63.74
N TYR A 475 1.93 -22.65 -64.25
CA TYR A 475 2.16 -22.88 -65.67
C TYR A 475 1.52 -24.18 -66.16
N SER A 476 1.52 -25.25 -65.36
CA SER A 476 0.87 -26.51 -65.72
C SER A 476 -0.65 -26.37 -65.87
N ILE A 477 -1.25 -25.40 -65.18
CA ILE A 477 -2.69 -25.13 -65.19
C ILE A 477 -3.09 -24.10 -66.24
N LEU A 478 -2.33 -23.01 -66.38
CA LEU A 478 -2.68 -21.86 -67.23
C LEU A 478 -1.94 -21.84 -68.57
N GLY A 479 -0.94 -22.72 -68.77
CA GLY A 479 -0.14 -22.77 -69.99
C GLY A 479 0.54 -21.44 -70.31
N ASP A 480 0.56 -21.09 -71.59
CA ASP A 480 1.22 -19.86 -72.09
C ASP A 480 0.53 -18.57 -71.62
N ASP A 481 -0.76 -18.63 -71.26
CA ASP A 481 -1.49 -17.49 -70.70
C ASP A 481 -0.93 -17.06 -69.34
N ALA A 482 -0.25 -17.96 -68.62
CA ALA A 482 0.34 -17.69 -67.32
C ALA A 482 1.36 -16.54 -67.35
N GLU A 483 2.09 -16.40 -68.47
CA GLU A 483 3.19 -15.43 -68.60
C GLU A 483 2.72 -13.99 -68.79
N HIS A 484 1.51 -13.83 -69.32
CA HIS A 484 0.91 -12.52 -69.61
C HIS A 484 0.03 -11.98 -68.48
N LEU A 485 -0.18 -12.77 -67.43
CA LEU A 485 -0.99 -12.40 -66.27
C LEU A 485 -0.14 -11.77 -65.15
N THR A 486 -0.78 -10.88 -64.41
CA THR A 486 -0.28 -10.42 -63.11
C THR A 486 -0.95 -11.16 -61.97
N TYR A 487 -0.26 -11.29 -60.83
CA TYR A 487 -0.70 -12.10 -59.71
C TYR A 487 -0.72 -11.29 -58.42
N ASN A 488 -1.81 -11.42 -57.67
CA ASN A 488 -1.98 -10.85 -56.35
C ASN A 488 -1.43 -11.81 -55.30
N VAL A 489 -0.52 -11.33 -54.45
CA VAL A 489 0.05 -12.13 -53.36
C VAL A 489 -0.60 -11.76 -52.05
N TYR A 490 -1.34 -12.70 -51.46
CA TYR A 490 -1.98 -12.56 -50.16
C TYR A 490 -1.20 -13.31 -49.08
N ARG A 491 -1.15 -12.76 -47.87
CA ARG A 491 -0.49 -13.39 -46.71
C ARG A 491 -1.49 -13.67 -45.59
N MET A 492 -1.47 -14.89 -45.08
CA MET A 492 -2.23 -15.33 -43.89
C MET A 492 -1.34 -16.05 -42.88
N SER A 493 -1.62 -15.89 -41.58
CA SER A 493 -0.99 -16.71 -40.54
C SER A 493 -1.55 -18.14 -40.54
N ALA A 494 -0.80 -19.11 -40.01
CA ALA A 494 -1.31 -20.48 -39.82
C ALA A 494 -2.66 -20.53 -39.08
N THR A 495 -2.81 -19.72 -38.03
CA THR A 495 -4.06 -19.62 -37.26
C THR A 495 -5.22 -19.09 -38.09
N GLN A 496 -5.00 -18.05 -38.90
CA GLN A 496 -6.03 -17.50 -39.79
C GLN A 496 -6.42 -18.49 -40.88
N TRP A 497 -5.46 -19.25 -41.39
CA TRP A 497 -5.71 -20.27 -42.40
C TRP A 497 -6.54 -21.43 -41.85
N ASP A 498 -6.22 -21.90 -40.64
CA ASP A 498 -6.98 -22.97 -40.00
C ASP A 498 -8.40 -22.54 -39.62
N GLU A 499 -8.58 -21.29 -39.16
CA GLU A 499 -9.91 -20.74 -38.93
C GLU A 499 -10.71 -20.53 -40.22
N LEU A 500 -10.06 -20.12 -41.32
CA LEU A 500 -10.72 -20.03 -42.62
C LEU A 500 -11.19 -21.42 -43.08
N LYS A 501 -10.35 -22.46 -42.98
CA LYS A 501 -10.77 -23.83 -43.28
C LYS A 501 -11.98 -24.25 -42.44
N GLN A 502 -11.98 -23.91 -41.16
CA GLN A 502 -13.09 -24.22 -40.28
C GLN A 502 -14.37 -23.46 -40.68
N ALA A 503 -14.26 -22.16 -41.00
CA ALA A 503 -15.39 -21.33 -41.42
C ALA A 503 -16.00 -21.87 -42.72
N LEU A 504 -15.14 -22.22 -43.67
CA LEU A 504 -15.51 -22.85 -44.93
C LEU A 504 -16.17 -24.21 -44.72
N SER A 505 -15.65 -25.05 -43.81
CA SER A 505 -16.23 -26.36 -43.53
C SER A 505 -17.65 -26.27 -42.96
N VAL A 506 -17.92 -25.26 -42.13
CA VAL A 506 -19.25 -25.00 -41.54
C VAL A 506 -20.23 -24.47 -42.58
N ALA A 507 -19.76 -23.60 -43.48
CA ALA A 507 -20.55 -23.12 -44.61
C ALA A 507 -21.01 -24.27 -45.51
N VAL A 508 -20.15 -25.27 -45.75
CA VAL A 508 -20.46 -26.46 -46.57
C VAL A 508 -21.41 -27.42 -45.86
N PHE A 509 -21.21 -27.70 -44.57
CA PHE A 509 -22.04 -28.66 -43.81
C PHE A 509 -23.50 -28.22 -43.67
N THR A 510 -23.74 -26.91 -43.57
CA THR A 510 -25.09 -26.35 -43.50
C THR A 510 -25.80 -26.26 -44.85
N ALA A 511 -25.07 -26.26 -45.98
CA ALA A 511 -25.68 -26.31 -47.31
C ALA A 511 -26.22 -27.71 -47.65
N ALA A 512 -25.50 -28.77 -47.28
CA ALA A 512 -25.89 -30.16 -47.55
C ALA A 512 -27.16 -30.59 -46.80
N THR A 513 -27.39 -30.04 -45.60
CA THR A 513 -28.59 -30.32 -44.80
C THR A 513 -29.85 -29.65 -45.35
N VAL A 514 -29.70 -28.47 -45.98
CA VAL A 514 -30.82 -27.76 -46.63
C VAL A 514 -31.19 -28.41 -47.97
N GLU A 515 -30.23 -28.97 -48.71
CA GLU A 515 -30.53 -29.74 -49.93
C GLU A 515 -31.24 -31.08 -49.63
N GLU A 516 -30.92 -31.76 -48.51
CA GLU A 516 -31.66 -32.97 -48.08
C GLU A 516 -33.12 -32.65 -47.68
N GLU A 517 -33.37 -31.54 -46.98
CA GLU A 517 -34.74 -31.10 -46.65
C GLU A 517 -35.55 -30.67 -47.90
N ALA A 518 -34.89 -30.05 -48.90
CA ALA A 518 -35.55 -29.64 -50.14
C ALA A 518 -35.88 -30.82 -51.08
N ILE A 519 -35.17 -31.95 -50.95
CA ILE A 519 -35.48 -33.17 -51.71
C ILE A 519 -36.66 -33.92 -51.08
N GLU A 520 -36.79 -33.93 -49.75
CA GLU A 520 -37.95 -34.53 -49.05
C GLU A 520 -39.28 -33.80 -49.33
N GLU A 521 -39.28 -32.48 -49.57
CA GLU A 521 -40.50 -31.73 -49.95
C GLU A 521 -40.97 -31.96 -51.41
N SER A 522 -40.19 -32.64 -52.25
CA SER A 522 -40.49 -32.79 -53.69
C SER A 522 -41.25 -34.07 -54.08
N GLU A 523 -41.50 -34.99 -53.15
CA GLU A 523 -42.29 -36.21 -53.38
C GLU A 523 -43.68 -36.17 -52.72
N GLU A 524 -44.54 -35.24 -53.14
CA GLU A 524 -46.00 -35.38 -52.92
C GLU A 524 -46.65 -36.17 -54.08
N PRO A 525 -47.33 -37.30 -53.82
CA PRO A 525 -48.01 -38.06 -54.85
C PRO A 525 -49.28 -37.32 -55.30
N CYS A 526 -49.30 -36.89 -56.57
CA CYS A 526 -50.50 -36.40 -57.24
C CYS A 526 -51.66 -37.39 -57.09
N THR A 527 -52.62 -37.07 -56.23
CA THR A 527 -53.93 -37.72 -56.18
C THR A 527 -55.00 -36.68 -56.48
N TRP A 528 -55.59 -36.77 -57.67
CA TRP A 528 -56.80 -36.03 -58.01
C TRP A 528 -58.02 -36.75 -57.42
N PRO A 529 -59.02 -36.00 -56.91
CA PRO A 529 -60.39 -36.45 -57.00
C PRO A 529 -61.33 -35.38 -57.59
N TYR A 530 -62.00 -35.79 -58.67
CA TYR A 530 -63.18 -35.23 -59.39
C TYR A 530 -63.13 -33.82 -59.96
#